data_AF-A0A251XRB5-F1
#
_entry.id   AF-A0A251XRB5-F1
#
_cell.length_a   1.000
_cell.length_b   1.000
_cell.length_c   1.000
_cell.angle_alpha   90.00
_cell.angle_beta   90.00
_cell.angle_gamma   90.00
#
_symmetry.space_group_name_H-M   'P 1'
#
loop_
_entity.id
_entity.type
_entity.pdbx_description
1 polymer ?
#
loop_
_entity_poly.entity_id
_entity_poly.type
_entity_poly.pdbx_seq_one_letter_code
_entity_poly.pdbx_strand_id
1 'polypeptide(L)' 'MALTNLPYDDEAILAAAESATVISREVRDVQVDFAGTSISDDGVARITATVSWTVPADEAVRILEQALPRD' A
#
# COMPACT_ATOMS: atom_id res chain seq x y z
N MET A 1 24.56 -0.32 4.46
CA MET A 1 23.69 -0.63 3.30
C MET A 1 22.97 0.66 2.95
N ALA A 2 23.19 1.20 1.75
CA ALA A 2 22.43 2.34 1.27
C ALA A 2 21.11 1.80 0.71
N LEU A 3 19.97 2.23 1.26
CA LEU A 3 18.67 2.09 0.61
C LEU A 3 18.73 2.93 -0.66
N THR A 4 19.05 2.28 -1.78
CA THR A 4 19.22 2.92 -3.08
C THR A 4 17.91 3.55 -3.53
N ASN A 5 18.04 4.80 -3.99
CA ASN A 5 16.98 5.73 -4.40
C ASN A 5 16.33 5.35 -5.75
N LEU A 6 16.17 4.05 -6.02
CA LEU A 6 15.42 3.57 -7.18
C LEU A 6 13.92 3.75 -6.89
N PRO A 7 13.11 4.27 -7.84
CA PRO A 7 11.67 4.35 -7.63
C PRO A 7 11.14 2.92 -7.56
N TYR A 8 10.67 2.51 -6.38
CA TYR A 8 9.93 1.26 -6.24
C TYR A 8 8.55 1.42 -6.88
N ASP A 9 8.00 0.31 -7.38
CA ASP A 9 6.61 0.26 -7.80
C ASP A 9 5.71 0.11 -6.56
N ASP A 10 5.01 1.19 -6.20
CA ASP A 10 4.13 1.24 -5.03
C ASP A 10 2.98 0.21 -5.12
N GLU A 11 2.45 -0.05 -6.32
CA GLU A 11 1.39 -1.06 -6.50
C GLU A 11 1.94 -2.47 -6.30
N ALA A 12 3.16 -2.74 -6.77
CA ALA A 12 3.83 -4.01 -6.53
C ALA A 12 4.16 -4.23 -5.05
N ILE A 13 4.61 -3.19 -4.33
CA ILE A 13 4.82 -3.25 -2.88
C ILE A 13 3.50 -3.58 -2.17
N LEU A 14 2.43 -2.88 -2.52
CA LEU A 14 1.12 -3.06 -1.90
C LEU A 14 0.59 -4.48 -2.12
N ALA A 15 0.65 -4.98 -3.35
CA ALA A 15 0.21 -6.33 -3.69
C ALA A 15 1.03 -7.41 -2.98
N ALA A 16 2.34 -7.23 -2.90
CA ALA A 16 3.23 -8.15 -2.18
C ALA A 16 2.96 -8.12 -0.67
N ALA A 17 2.73 -6.94 -0.08
CA ALA A 17 2.41 -6.80 1.34
C ALA A 17 1.07 -7.44 1.73
N GLU A 18 0.04 -7.33 0.87
CA GLU A 18 -1.27 -8.00 1.09
C GLU A 18 -1.16 -9.54 0.99
N SER A 19 -0.14 -10.06 0.31
CA SER A 19 0.09 -11.51 0.14
C SER A 19 1.14 -12.09 1.10
N ALA A 20 1.84 -11.23 1.86
CA ALA A 20 2.98 -11.60 2.68
C ALA A 20 2.58 -12.32 3.98
N THR A 21 3.54 -13.04 4.57
CA THR A 21 3.37 -13.53 5.95
C THR A 21 3.55 -12.36 6.93
N VAL A 22 2.45 -11.91 7.52
CA VAL A 22 2.41 -10.71 8.37
C VAL A 22 2.32 -11.07 9.85
N ILE A 23 3.08 -10.36 10.69
CA ILE A 23 2.96 -10.44 12.15
C ILE A 23 1.72 -9.66 12.60
N SER A 24 1.51 -8.48 12.03
CA SER A 24 0.33 -7.66 12.28
C SER A 24 0.03 -6.73 11.11
N ARG A 25 -1.24 -6.31 11.03
CA ARG A 25 -1.74 -5.31 10.08
C ARG A 25 -2.57 -4.28 10.84
N GLU A 26 -2.29 -3.01 10.60
CA GLU A 26 -3.01 -1.88 11.18
C GLU A 26 -3.58 -1.00 10.07
N VAL A 27 -4.83 -0.56 10.23
CA VAL A 27 -5.47 0.42 9.36
C VAL A 27 -5.84 1.62 10.20
N ARG A 28 -5.38 2.81 9.80
CA ARG A 28 -5.63 4.07 10.50
C ARG A 28 -5.84 5.22 9.52
N ASP A 29 -6.23 6.36 10.08
CA ASP A 29 -6.44 7.61 9.33
C ASP A 29 -7.37 7.45 8.12
N VAL A 30 -8.45 6.67 8.31
CA VAL A 30 -9.44 6.44 7.25
C VAL A 30 -10.29 7.69 7.07
N GLN A 31 -10.24 8.28 5.88
CA GLN A 31 -11.01 9.45 5.48
C GLN A 31 -11.80 9.14 4.21
N VAL A 32 -13.05 9.61 4.18
CA VAL A 32 -13.93 9.48 3.02
C VAL A 32 -14.38 10.89 2.62
N ASP A 33 -13.96 11.32 1.44
CA ASP A 33 -14.29 12.62 0.86
C ASP A 33 -15.28 12.43 -0.30
N PHE A 34 -16.51 12.89 -0.15
CA PHE A 34 -17.47 12.90 -1.26
C PHE A 34 -17.22 14.14 -2.15
N ALA A 35 -17.18 13.93 -3.47
CA ALA A 35 -17.03 15.03 -4.43
C ALA A 35 -18.34 15.86 -4.59
N GLY A 36 -19.46 15.35 -4.06
CA GLY A 36 -20.76 16.00 -4.08
C GLY A 36 -21.55 15.73 -2.80
N THR A 37 -22.76 16.29 -2.73
CA THR A 37 -23.61 16.23 -1.53
C THR A 37 -24.69 15.14 -1.61
N SER A 38 -24.78 14.42 -2.73
CA SER A 38 -25.76 13.35 -2.95
C SER A 38 -25.08 12.01 -3.25
N ILE A 39 -25.65 10.94 -2.73
CA ILE A 39 -25.28 9.56 -3.09
C ILE A 39 -26.18 9.17 -4.27
N SER A 40 -25.60 9.14 -5.46
CA SER A 40 -26.23 8.76 -6.73
C SER A 40 -25.33 7.80 -7.48
N ASP A 41 -25.85 7.13 -8.53
CA ASP A 41 -25.08 6.16 -9.31
C ASP A 41 -23.83 6.77 -9.99
N ASP A 42 -23.89 8.07 -10.32
CA ASP A 42 -22.74 8.83 -10.85
C ASP A 42 -21.91 9.53 -9.75
N GLY A 43 -22.21 9.27 -8.47
CA GLY A 43 -21.55 9.88 -7.33
C GLY A 43 -20.12 9.39 -7.17
N VAL A 44 -19.18 10.31 -6.96
CA VAL A 44 -17.76 9.98 -6.74
C VAL A 44 -17.38 10.29 -5.30
N ALA A 45 -16.69 9.35 -4.66
CA ALA A 45 -16.04 9.55 -3.37
C ALA A 45 -14.58 9.10 -3.46
N ARG A 46 -13.69 9.86 -2.82
CA ARG A 46 -12.30 9.47 -2.59
C ARG A 46 -12.19 8.86 -1.20
N ILE A 47 -11.61 7.68 -1.12
CA ILE A 47 -11.30 7.02 0.15
C ILE A 47 -9.78 7.04 0.31
N THR A 48 -9.31 7.60 1.43
CA THR A 48 -7.90 7.60 1.82
C THR A 48 -7.77 6.80 3.09
N ALA A 49 -6.80 5.89 3.14
CA ALA A 49 -6.49 5.13 4.34
C ALA A 49 -4.98 4.89 4.42
N THR A 50 -4.44 4.89 5.65
CA THR A 50 -3.07 4.46 5.90
C THR A 50 -3.10 3.02 6.37
N VAL A 51 -2.45 2.14 5.62
CA VAL A 51 -2.28 0.73 5.99
C VAL A 51 -0.83 0.48 6.32
N SER A 52 -0.58 -0.25 7.41
CA SER A 52 0.77 -0.60 7.85
C SER A 52 0.83 -2.10 8.13
N TRP A 53 1.87 -2.74 7.62
CA TRP A 53 2.17 -4.15 7.88
C TRP A 53 3.45 -4.25 8.70
N THR A 54 3.42 -5.10 9.72
CA THR A 54 4.63 -5.54 10.40
C THR A 54 4.94 -6.93 9.87
N VAL A 55 6.07 -7.08 9.19
CA VAL A 55 6.52 -8.34 8.59
C VAL A 55 7.90 -8.73 9.13
N PRO A 56 8.28 -10.02 9.07
CA PRO A 56 9.66 -10.43 9.29
C PRO A 56 10.63 -9.71 8.33
N ALA A 57 11.87 -9.50 8.77
CA ALA A 57 12.85 -8.72 8.01
C ALA A 57 13.22 -9.37 6.66
N ASP A 58 13.27 -10.71 6.60
CA ASP A 58 13.50 -11.45 5.36
C ASP A 58 12.34 -11.27 4.36
N GLU A 59 11.12 -11.19 4.86
CA GLU A 59 9.95 -10.93 4.03
C GLU A 59 9.93 -9.48 3.52
N ALA A 60 10.31 -8.51 4.33
CA ALA A 60 10.46 -7.12 3.89
C ALA A 60 11.44 -7.00 2.71
N VAL A 61 12.55 -7.73 2.74
CA VAL A 61 13.52 -7.75 1.63
C VAL A 61 12.89 -8.38 0.39
N ARG A 62 12.17 -9.50 0.50
CA ARG A 62 11.48 -10.13 -0.63
C ARG A 62 10.44 -9.23 -1.27
N ILE A 63 9.68 -8.48 -0.46
CA ILE A 63 8.71 -7.48 -0.95
C ILE A 63 9.43 -6.42 -1.79
N LEU A 64 10.55 -5.88 -1.29
CA LEU A 64 11.34 -4.90 -2.02
C LEU A 64 11.95 -5.46 -3.31
N GLU A 65 12.43 -6.71 -3.29
CA GLU A 65 12.97 -7.38 -4.48
C GLU A 65 11.91 -7.57 -5.58
N GLN A 66 10.66 -7.79 -5.20
CA GLN A 66 9.54 -7.92 -6.16
C GLN A 66 9.13 -6.58 -6.76
N ALA A 67 9.30 -5.49 -6.01
CA ALA A 67 8.92 -4.13 -6.42
C ALA A 67 10.02 -3.35 -7.15
N LEU A 68 11.20 -3.95 -7.32
CA LEU A 68 12.24 -3.36 -8.16
C LEU A 68 11.74 -3.26 -9.61
N PRO A 69 11.93 -2.12 -10.29
CA PRO A 69 11.63 -2.00 -11.71
C PRO A 69 12.36 -3.11 -12.48
N ARG A 70 11.62 -3.91 -13.24
CA ARG A 70 12.21 -4.84 -14.20
C ARG A 70 12.33 -4.11 -15.53
N ASP A 71 13.57 -3.95 -16.01
CA ASP A 71 13.90 -3.43 -17.34
C ASP A 71 13.11 -4.11 -18.47
#